data_AF-A0A3B4BAL0-F1
#
_entry.id   AF-A0A3B4BAL0-F1
#
_cell.length_a   1.000
_cell.length_b   1.000
_cell.length_c   1.000
_cell.angle_alpha   90.00
_cell.angle_beta   90.00
_cell.angle_gamma   90.00
#
_symmetry.space_group_name_H-M   'P 1'
#
loop_
_entity.id
_entity.type
_entity.pdbx_description
1 polymer ?
#
loop_
_entity_poly.entity_id
_entity_poly.type
_entity_poly.pdbx_seq_one_letter_code
_entity_poly.pdbx_strand_id
1 'polypeptide(L)'
;MNYIRETCGCCDCEKRCGALDIVFVIDSSESVGLTNFTLEKNFVINTINRLGSLATDPDAESGTRVGVVQYSHSGTFQAIRLDDPKIDSLSTFKEAVKRLEWIAGGTWTPSALKYAYDNLIRDSRRAKANVTVVVITDGRFDPRDNDTLLTYLCSDPRVDVSAIGIGDMFDQIEENEILNSIACQRDGRVLGMRRFADLVAEEFIDKIETVLCPDPVVVCPELPCKSEPAVASCVQRPVDIVFLLDGSERMGLENHRQAKEFIENVARRLTLANGPSDEKNARVALLQYGSPTEQRVEFPLTHNLTVIADSLAAVKYMDSSSALGSAIIHAVNNLVLSQRDRVARRNAEVAFVFITDGITSSEQLEEGVSAMRRAEGVPTVIAMGTDTDEEVLRKVALGDMTAIFRGSDYSMLNKPAFFERFFRWIC
;
A
#
# COMPACT_ATOMS: atom_id res chain seq x y z
N MET A 1 -30.88 1.59 19.48
CA MET A 1 -30.27 2.01 18.20
C MET A 1 -28.78 1.79 18.35
N ASN A 2 -28.30 0.66 17.81
CA ASN A 2 -26.96 0.15 18.02
C ASN A 2 -26.02 0.77 16.99
N TYR A 3 -25.01 1.52 17.43
CA TYR A 3 -23.89 1.93 16.58
C TYR A 3 -22.88 0.79 16.54
N ILE A 4 -22.96 0.01 15.46
CA ILE A 4 -22.09 -1.13 15.15
C ILE A 4 -20.68 -0.62 14.83
N ARG A 5 -19.67 -1.34 15.31
CA ARG A 5 -18.26 -1.11 14.99
C ARG A 5 -18.00 -1.45 13.52
N GLU A 6 -17.82 -0.45 12.67
CA GLU A 6 -17.15 -0.60 11.38
C GLU A 6 -15.71 -0.13 11.51
N THR A 7 -14.85 -0.98 12.08
CA THR A 7 -13.43 -0.96 11.70
C THR A 7 -13.25 -2.11 10.73
N CYS A 8 -13.59 -1.88 9.46
CA CYS A 8 -12.75 -2.45 8.43
C CYS A 8 -11.37 -1.85 8.68
N GLY A 9 -10.44 -2.61 9.29
CA GLY A 9 -9.04 -2.37 8.92
C GLY A 9 -9.03 -2.42 7.41
N CYS A 10 -8.54 -1.38 6.72
CA CYS A 10 -8.61 -1.25 5.25
C CYS A 10 -8.59 -2.65 4.66
N CYS A 11 -9.77 -3.16 4.31
CA CYS A 11 -9.79 -4.48 3.72
C CYS A 11 -9.06 -4.23 2.41
N ASP A 12 -8.06 -5.04 2.11
CA ASP A 12 -7.57 -5.17 0.74
C ASP A 12 -8.78 -5.70 -0.05
N CYS A 13 -9.69 -4.80 -0.41
CA CYS A 13 -10.83 -5.09 -1.23
C CYS A 13 -10.25 -5.49 -2.57
N GLU A 14 -10.45 -6.74 -2.92
CA GLU A 14 -9.92 -7.26 -4.17
C GLU A 14 -10.80 -6.73 -5.29
N LYS A 15 -10.19 -6.07 -6.27
CA LYS A 15 -10.84 -5.86 -7.55
C LYS A 15 -10.99 -7.23 -8.21
N ARG A 16 -12.22 -7.64 -8.45
CA ARG A 16 -12.55 -8.86 -9.20
C ARG A 16 -13.17 -8.48 -10.52
N CYS A 17 -12.45 -8.80 -11.58
CA CYS A 17 -13.00 -8.77 -12.91
C CYS A 17 -13.94 -9.97 -13.09
N GLY A 18 -14.90 -9.85 -14.02
CA GLY A 18 -15.59 -11.04 -14.54
C GLY A 18 -14.57 -12.07 -15.08
N ALA A 19 -15.03 -13.25 -15.47
CA ALA A 19 -14.14 -14.25 -16.07
C ALA A 19 -13.34 -13.62 -17.24
N LEU A 20 -12.03 -13.48 -17.05
CA LEU A 20 -11.12 -12.81 -17.97
C LEU A 20 -9.90 -13.69 -18.22
N ASP A 21 -9.60 -14.00 -19.46
CA ASP A 21 -8.40 -14.72 -19.87
C ASP A 21 -7.49 -13.74 -20.63
N ILE A 22 -6.31 -13.46 -20.08
CA ILE A 22 -5.34 -12.50 -20.64
C ILE A 22 -4.15 -13.28 -21.21
N VAL A 23 -3.76 -12.98 -22.44
CA VAL A 23 -2.52 -13.51 -23.03
C VAL A 23 -1.60 -12.35 -23.39
N PHE A 24 -0.42 -12.30 -22.77
CA PHE A 24 0.64 -11.38 -23.18
C PHE A 24 1.51 -12.04 -24.25
N VAL A 25 1.70 -11.36 -25.38
CA VAL A 25 2.65 -11.76 -26.42
C VAL A 25 3.80 -10.75 -26.36
N ILE A 26 4.95 -11.19 -25.88
CA ILE A 26 6.09 -10.32 -25.54
C ILE A 26 7.28 -10.59 -26.45
N ASP A 27 7.96 -9.52 -26.85
CA ASP A 27 9.01 -9.54 -27.86
C ASP A 27 10.37 -9.74 -27.19
N SER A 28 11.01 -10.87 -27.49
CA SER A 28 12.34 -11.21 -26.97
C SER A 28 13.40 -11.16 -28.06
N SER A 29 13.17 -10.41 -29.15
CA SER A 29 14.12 -10.20 -30.23
C SER A 29 15.40 -9.49 -29.79
N GLU A 30 16.39 -9.46 -30.70
CA GLU A 30 17.66 -8.80 -30.48
C GLU A 30 17.52 -7.28 -30.38
N SER A 31 16.59 -6.66 -31.12
CA SER A 31 16.37 -5.21 -31.12
C SER A 31 15.80 -4.69 -29.81
N VAL A 32 14.99 -5.51 -29.12
CA VAL A 32 14.50 -5.21 -27.76
C VAL A 32 15.68 -5.21 -26.77
N GLY A 33 16.47 -6.29 -26.74
CA GLY A 33 17.58 -6.44 -25.81
C GLY A 33 17.19 -6.81 -24.38
N LEU A 34 18.14 -7.36 -23.61
CA LEU A 34 17.90 -7.92 -22.28
C LEU A 34 17.26 -6.94 -21.27
N THR A 35 17.71 -5.69 -21.27
CA THR A 35 17.21 -4.66 -20.34
C THR A 35 15.74 -4.34 -20.59
N ASN A 36 15.37 -4.13 -21.85
CA ASN A 36 13.98 -3.80 -22.21
C ASN A 36 13.07 -5.02 -22.04
N PHE A 37 13.55 -6.22 -22.39
CA PHE A 37 12.83 -7.46 -22.11
C PHE A 37 12.53 -7.63 -20.61
N THR A 38 13.45 -7.19 -19.73
CA THR A 38 13.20 -7.17 -18.29
C THR A 38 12.09 -6.20 -17.90
N LEU A 39 11.98 -5.05 -18.57
CA LEU A 39 10.89 -4.09 -18.38
C LEU A 39 9.54 -4.66 -18.84
N GLU A 40 9.50 -5.38 -19.96
CA GLU A 40 8.30 -6.09 -20.42
C GLU A 40 7.82 -7.12 -19.39
N LYS A 41 8.74 -7.94 -18.85
CA LYS A 41 8.42 -8.89 -17.79
C LYS A 41 7.84 -8.20 -16.55
N ASN A 42 8.43 -7.07 -16.16
CA ASN A 42 7.95 -6.29 -15.02
C ASN A 42 6.57 -5.68 -15.29
N PHE A 43 6.31 -5.21 -16.51
CA PHE A 43 5.00 -4.73 -16.92
C PHE A 43 3.93 -5.82 -16.83
N VAL A 44 4.20 -7.02 -17.33
CA VAL A 44 3.28 -8.17 -17.20
C VAL A 44 2.99 -8.44 -15.72
N ILE A 45 4.03 -8.50 -14.88
CA ILE A 45 3.88 -8.74 -13.44
C ILE A 45 3.06 -7.64 -12.77
N ASN A 46 3.35 -6.37 -13.05
CA ASN A 46 2.70 -5.24 -12.40
C ASN A 46 1.23 -5.10 -12.82
N THR A 47 0.93 -5.34 -14.10
CA THR A 47 -0.45 -5.34 -14.60
C THR A 47 -1.29 -6.40 -13.90
N ILE A 48 -0.78 -7.63 -13.80
CA ILE A 48 -1.51 -8.72 -13.12
C ILE A 48 -1.63 -8.47 -11.61
N ASN A 49 -0.64 -7.85 -10.97
CA ASN A 49 -0.76 -7.45 -9.56
C ASN A 49 -1.92 -6.50 -9.30
N ARG A 50 -2.16 -5.55 -10.22
CA ARG A 50 -3.24 -4.58 -10.09
C ARG A 50 -4.62 -5.21 -10.28
N LEU A 51 -4.73 -6.21 -11.16
CA LEU A 51 -5.97 -6.96 -11.40
C LEU A 51 -6.37 -7.88 -10.22
N GLY A 52 -5.50 -8.06 -9.22
CA GLY A 52 -5.84 -8.54 -7.88
C GLY A 52 -6.12 -10.04 -7.74
N SER A 53 -6.97 -10.63 -8.58
CA SER A 53 -7.42 -12.02 -8.44
C SER A 53 -7.05 -12.89 -9.64
N LEU A 54 -6.20 -13.91 -9.40
CA LEU A 54 -5.99 -15.00 -10.35
C LEU A 54 -7.01 -16.11 -10.12
N ALA A 55 -7.63 -16.59 -11.19
CA ALA A 55 -8.46 -17.78 -11.18
C ALA A 55 -7.61 -18.99 -11.62
N THR A 56 -7.74 -20.11 -10.93
CA THR A 56 -7.08 -21.37 -11.28
C THR A 56 -8.06 -22.40 -11.81
N ASP A 57 -9.33 -22.28 -11.41
CA ASP A 57 -10.42 -23.14 -11.84
C ASP A 57 -10.95 -22.71 -13.23
N PRO A 58 -10.96 -23.61 -14.23
CA PRO A 58 -11.58 -23.35 -15.54
C PRO A 58 -13.08 -23.01 -15.47
N ASP A 59 -13.78 -23.46 -14.44
CA ASP A 59 -15.21 -23.19 -14.26
C ASP A 59 -15.47 -21.95 -13.38
N ALA A 60 -14.42 -21.22 -12.97
CA ALA A 60 -14.57 -20.00 -12.18
C ALA A 60 -15.31 -18.90 -12.97
N GLU A 61 -16.45 -18.45 -12.41
CA GLU A 61 -17.30 -17.38 -12.97
C GLU A 61 -16.66 -15.98 -12.84
N SER A 62 -15.55 -15.82 -12.09
CA SER A 62 -14.84 -14.56 -11.88
C SER A 62 -13.33 -14.79 -11.73
N GLY A 63 -12.53 -13.74 -11.89
CA GLY A 63 -11.07 -13.78 -11.73
C GLY A 63 -10.32 -14.04 -13.03
N THR A 64 -9.03 -13.73 -13.02
CA THR A 64 -8.19 -13.62 -14.22
C THR A 64 -7.34 -14.86 -14.42
N ARG A 65 -7.30 -15.43 -15.63
CA ARG A 65 -6.25 -16.40 -16.01
C ARG A 65 -5.26 -15.73 -16.94
N VAL A 66 -3.98 -16.03 -16.76
CA VAL A 66 -2.93 -15.30 -17.48
C VAL A 66 -1.99 -16.27 -18.17
N GLY A 67 -1.80 -16.03 -19.46
CA GLY A 67 -0.80 -16.69 -20.29
C GLY A 67 0.23 -15.68 -20.77
N VAL A 68 1.43 -16.17 -21.03
CA VAL A 68 2.51 -15.37 -21.62
C VAL A 68 3.12 -16.18 -22.74
N VAL A 69 3.34 -15.57 -23.90
CA VAL A 69 4.11 -16.11 -25.01
C VAL A 69 5.25 -15.15 -25.25
N GLN A 70 6.48 -15.61 -25.00
CA GLN A 70 7.65 -14.91 -25.53
C GLN A 70 8.05 -15.51 -26.87
N TYR A 71 8.48 -14.65 -27.79
CA TYR A 71 8.95 -15.05 -29.11
C TYR A 71 10.23 -14.32 -29.49
N SER A 72 10.98 -14.89 -30.43
CA SER A 72 12.00 -14.15 -31.17
C SER A 72 11.99 -14.57 -32.63
N HIS A 73 12.83 -15.53 -33.02
CA HIS A 73 12.98 -16.00 -34.39
C HIS A 73 12.12 -17.24 -34.71
N SER A 74 12.22 -17.72 -35.95
CA SER A 74 11.45 -18.86 -36.48
C SER A 74 11.40 -20.06 -35.54
N GLY A 75 10.18 -20.47 -35.16
CA GLY A 75 9.93 -21.66 -34.34
C GLY A 75 10.28 -21.52 -32.86
N THR A 76 10.74 -20.34 -32.43
CA THR A 76 11.25 -20.12 -31.08
C THR A 76 10.22 -19.40 -30.24
N PHE A 77 9.43 -20.19 -29.51
CA PHE A 77 8.40 -19.74 -28.59
C PHE A 77 8.61 -20.38 -27.22
N GLN A 78 8.48 -19.60 -26.14
CA GLN A 78 8.27 -20.15 -24.81
C GLN A 78 6.97 -19.60 -24.26
N ALA A 79 6.19 -20.45 -23.62
CA ALA A 79 4.87 -20.07 -23.14
C ALA A 79 4.58 -20.54 -21.72
N ILE A 80 3.90 -19.66 -20.99
CA ILE A 80 3.16 -19.97 -19.78
C ILE A 80 1.70 -20.07 -20.23
N ARG A 81 1.10 -21.26 -20.11
CA ARG A 81 -0.27 -21.51 -20.59
C ARG A 81 -1.31 -21.00 -19.60
N LEU A 82 -2.50 -20.66 -20.08
CA LEU A 82 -3.64 -20.21 -19.26
C LEU A 82 -4.10 -21.24 -18.22
N ASP A 83 -3.89 -22.52 -18.52
CA ASP A 83 -4.31 -23.70 -17.75
C ASP A 83 -3.09 -24.48 -17.20
N ASP A 84 -1.93 -23.83 -17.04
CA ASP A 84 -0.76 -24.48 -16.44
C ASP A 84 -1.03 -24.82 -14.97
N PRO A 85 -1.08 -26.11 -14.59
CA PRO A 85 -1.40 -26.51 -13.22
C PRO A 85 -0.35 -26.09 -12.19
N LYS A 86 0.83 -25.64 -12.62
CA LYS A 86 1.89 -25.13 -11.73
C LYS A 86 1.70 -23.66 -11.37
N ILE A 87 0.80 -22.95 -12.06
CA ILE A 87 0.51 -21.53 -11.85
C ILE A 87 -0.80 -21.41 -11.08
N ASP A 88 -0.70 -21.64 -9.77
CA ASP A 88 -1.84 -21.67 -8.85
C ASP A 88 -2.06 -20.35 -8.08
N SER A 89 -1.16 -19.38 -8.26
CA SER A 89 -1.12 -18.16 -7.45
C SER A 89 -0.34 -17.05 -8.13
N LEU A 90 -0.55 -15.82 -7.66
CA LEU A 90 0.15 -14.64 -8.18
C LEU A 90 1.67 -14.73 -7.98
N SER A 91 2.09 -15.35 -6.88
CA SER A 91 3.50 -15.61 -6.59
C SER A 91 4.10 -16.62 -7.56
N THR A 92 3.42 -17.75 -7.84
CA THR A 92 3.94 -18.76 -8.77
C THR A 92 3.98 -18.23 -10.21
N PHE A 93 2.99 -17.43 -10.60
CA PHE A 93 2.99 -16.70 -11.88
C PHE A 93 4.19 -15.74 -11.99
N LYS A 94 4.41 -14.88 -10.97
CA LYS A 94 5.56 -13.95 -10.94
C LYS A 94 6.88 -14.67 -11.13
N GLU A 95 7.09 -15.76 -10.41
CA GLU A 95 8.33 -16.53 -10.50
C GLU A 95 8.47 -17.22 -11.85
N ALA A 96 7.37 -17.67 -12.47
CA ALA A 96 7.40 -18.21 -13.83
C ALA A 96 7.78 -17.16 -14.88
N VAL A 97 7.19 -15.95 -14.80
CA VAL A 97 7.54 -14.84 -15.71
C VAL A 97 8.99 -14.41 -15.51
N LYS A 98 9.45 -14.27 -14.27
CA LYS A 98 10.86 -13.89 -13.99
C LYS A 98 11.87 -14.87 -14.58
N ARG A 99 11.56 -16.17 -14.58
CA ARG A 99 12.38 -17.25 -15.14
C ARG A 99 12.47 -17.24 -16.66
N LEU A 100 11.64 -16.48 -17.36
CA LEU A 100 11.78 -16.32 -18.81
C LEU A 100 13.13 -15.63 -19.10
N GLU A 101 13.95 -16.32 -19.88
CA GLU A 101 15.25 -15.85 -20.33
C GLU A 101 15.12 -15.16 -21.69
N TRP A 102 15.83 -14.04 -21.85
CA TRP A 102 15.90 -13.34 -23.12
C TRP A 102 16.57 -14.23 -24.16
N ILE A 103 15.86 -14.48 -25.27
CA ILE A 103 16.29 -15.43 -26.29
C ILE A 103 17.22 -14.80 -27.33
N ALA A 104 16.98 -13.53 -27.68
CA ALA A 104 17.59 -12.84 -28.82
C ALA A 104 17.27 -13.50 -30.19
N GLY A 105 17.53 -12.76 -31.27
CA GLY A 105 17.29 -13.16 -32.66
C GLY A 105 16.37 -12.21 -33.42
N GLY A 106 15.65 -12.73 -34.41
CA GLY A 106 14.68 -11.96 -35.20
C GLY A 106 13.35 -11.70 -34.46
N THR A 107 12.41 -11.09 -35.16
CA THR A 107 11.10 -10.67 -34.62
C THR A 107 9.98 -11.31 -35.43
N TRP A 108 9.51 -12.50 -35.03
CA TRP A 108 8.50 -13.29 -35.76
C TRP A 108 7.10 -13.08 -35.18
N THR A 109 6.65 -11.82 -35.18
CA THR A 109 5.38 -11.40 -34.58
C THR A 109 4.17 -12.11 -35.22
N PRO A 110 3.97 -12.12 -36.56
CA PRO A 110 2.85 -12.85 -37.16
C PRO A 110 2.75 -14.32 -36.73
N SER A 111 3.88 -15.05 -36.72
CA SER A 111 3.91 -16.44 -36.26
C SER A 111 3.61 -16.57 -34.76
N ALA A 112 4.05 -15.61 -33.94
CA ALA A 112 3.75 -15.59 -32.50
C ALA A 112 2.24 -15.41 -32.23
N LEU A 113 1.55 -14.56 -32.99
CA LEU A 113 0.10 -14.38 -32.88
C LEU A 113 -0.65 -15.68 -33.18
N LYS A 114 -0.22 -16.40 -34.22
CA LYS A 114 -0.75 -17.73 -34.54
C LYS A 114 -0.48 -18.73 -33.43
N TYR A 115 0.75 -18.78 -32.91
CA TYR A 115 1.12 -19.67 -31.84
C TYR A 115 0.29 -19.42 -30.57
N ALA A 116 0.12 -18.14 -30.18
CA ALA A 116 -0.67 -17.73 -29.02
C ALA A 116 -2.13 -18.19 -29.15
N TYR A 117 -2.74 -17.97 -30.32
CA TYR A 117 -4.12 -18.41 -30.54
C TYR A 117 -4.24 -19.93 -30.46
N ASP A 118 -3.43 -20.66 -31.23
CA ASP A 118 -3.59 -22.11 -31.39
C ASP A 118 -3.26 -22.88 -30.11
N ASN A 119 -2.30 -22.42 -29.31
CA ASN A 119 -1.79 -23.18 -28.16
C ASN A 119 -2.32 -22.69 -26.81
N LEU A 120 -2.72 -21.43 -26.70
CA LEU A 120 -3.19 -20.85 -25.44
C LEU A 120 -4.68 -20.50 -25.48
N ILE A 121 -5.24 -20.11 -26.63
CA ILE A 121 -6.60 -19.57 -26.66
C ILE A 121 -7.62 -20.60 -27.15
N ARG A 122 -7.44 -21.14 -28.36
CA ARG A 122 -8.45 -21.89 -29.11
C ARG A 122 -9.11 -23.00 -28.27
N ASP A 123 -8.29 -23.80 -27.62
CA ASP A 123 -8.72 -25.00 -26.88
C ASP A 123 -8.58 -24.85 -25.35
N SER A 124 -7.92 -23.79 -24.85
CA SER A 124 -7.67 -23.62 -23.41
C SER A 124 -8.44 -22.47 -22.76
N ARG A 125 -9.10 -21.58 -23.52
CA ARG A 125 -9.90 -20.47 -22.97
C ARG A 125 -11.15 -20.95 -22.23
N ARG A 126 -11.60 -20.17 -21.25
CA ARG A 126 -12.88 -20.42 -20.56
C ARG A 126 -14.04 -20.11 -21.49
N ALA A 127 -15.09 -20.94 -21.44
CA ALA A 127 -16.27 -20.76 -22.28
C ALA A 127 -16.99 -19.42 -22.04
N LYS A 128 -17.01 -18.96 -20.78
CA LYS A 128 -17.69 -17.74 -20.33
C LYS A 128 -16.75 -16.53 -20.15
N ALA A 129 -15.45 -16.67 -20.42
CA ALA A 129 -14.51 -15.58 -20.22
C ALA A 129 -14.35 -14.72 -21.48
N ASN A 130 -14.17 -13.42 -21.25
CA ASN A 130 -13.61 -12.54 -22.26
C ASN A 130 -12.13 -12.88 -22.45
N VAL A 131 -11.67 -12.93 -23.70
CA VAL A 131 -10.26 -13.17 -24.01
C VAL A 131 -9.63 -11.89 -24.49
N THR A 132 -8.59 -11.44 -23.80
CA THR A 132 -7.84 -10.24 -24.20
C THR A 132 -6.38 -10.61 -24.47
N VAL A 133 -5.86 -10.16 -25.62
CA VAL A 133 -4.46 -10.34 -26.00
C VAL A 133 -3.77 -8.99 -26.00
N VAL A 134 -2.66 -8.90 -25.27
CA VAL A 134 -1.80 -7.71 -25.24
C VAL A 134 -0.49 -8.05 -25.92
N VAL A 135 -0.25 -7.46 -27.09
CA VAL A 135 0.96 -7.66 -27.88
C VAL A 135 1.92 -6.51 -27.59
N ILE A 136 3.16 -6.82 -27.20
CA ILE A 136 4.21 -5.82 -26.96
C ILE A 136 5.30 -6.06 -27.99
N THR A 137 5.67 -5.03 -28.75
CA THR A 137 6.71 -5.14 -29.77
C THR A 137 7.29 -3.76 -30.11
N ASP A 138 8.48 -3.75 -30.68
CA ASP A 138 9.06 -2.57 -31.34
C ASP A 138 8.57 -2.39 -32.80
N GLY A 139 7.54 -3.15 -33.20
CA GLY A 139 6.67 -2.93 -34.37
C GLY A 139 7.25 -3.41 -35.69
N ARG A 140 8.49 -3.89 -35.67
CA ARG A 140 9.13 -4.52 -36.81
C ARG A 140 8.94 -6.03 -36.71
N PHE A 141 8.76 -6.68 -37.85
CA PHE A 141 8.85 -8.14 -37.92
C PHE A 141 9.76 -8.55 -39.07
N ASP A 142 10.31 -9.76 -38.97
CA ASP A 142 11.21 -10.30 -39.97
C ASP A 142 10.46 -10.51 -41.29
N PRO A 143 10.93 -9.99 -42.44
CA PRO A 143 10.26 -10.14 -43.73
C PRO A 143 10.11 -11.61 -44.19
N ARG A 144 10.81 -12.55 -43.55
CA ARG A 144 10.66 -13.99 -43.80
C ARG A 144 9.48 -14.61 -43.07
N ASP A 145 8.89 -13.90 -42.10
CA ASP A 145 7.66 -14.33 -41.44
C ASP A 145 6.44 -14.04 -42.35
N ASN A 146 5.35 -14.76 -42.11
CA ASN A 146 4.15 -14.69 -42.92
C ASN A 146 3.21 -13.57 -42.46
N ASP A 147 3.29 -12.41 -43.13
CA ASP A 147 2.48 -11.21 -42.87
C ASP A 147 0.97 -11.44 -42.87
N THR A 148 0.47 -12.45 -43.61
CA THR A 148 -0.95 -12.83 -43.62
C THR A 148 -1.46 -13.27 -42.24
N LEU A 149 -0.56 -13.59 -41.30
CA LEU A 149 -0.90 -13.97 -39.93
C LEU A 149 -1.03 -12.76 -38.98
N LEU A 150 -0.76 -11.53 -39.41
CA LEU A 150 -0.90 -10.32 -38.57
C LEU A 150 -2.32 -10.17 -38.00
N THR A 151 -3.32 -10.58 -38.77
CA THR A 151 -4.74 -10.50 -38.37
C THR A 151 -5.29 -11.84 -37.84
N TYR A 152 -4.43 -12.83 -37.57
CA TYR A 152 -4.86 -14.19 -37.22
C TYR A 152 -5.79 -14.22 -35.99
N LEU A 153 -5.50 -13.39 -34.98
CA LEU A 153 -6.34 -13.25 -33.78
C LEU A 153 -7.69 -12.60 -34.07
N CYS A 154 -7.79 -11.77 -35.11
CA CYS A 154 -9.00 -11.03 -35.48
C CYS A 154 -10.09 -11.92 -36.08
N SER A 155 -9.75 -13.16 -36.43
CA SER A 155 -10.70 -14.14 -36.97
C SER A 155 -11.70 -14.63 -35.92
N ASP A 156 -11.39 -14.52 -34.63
CA ASP A 156 -12.31 -14.87 -33.54
C ASP A 156 -12.88 -13.60 -32.89
N PRO A 157 -14.19 -13.32 -33.04
CA PRO A 157 -14.80 -12.10 -32.51
C PRO A 157 -14.80 -12.03 -30.97
N ARG A 158 -14.49 -13.14 -30.28
CA ARG A 158 -14.39 -13.22 -28.82
C ARG A 158 -13.01 -12.86 -28.29
N VAL A 159 -12.04 -12.69 -29.19
CA VAL A 159 -10.68 -12.26 -28.85
C VAL A 159 -10.58 -10.76 -29.09
N ASP A 160 -10.20 -10.05 -28.05
CA ASP A 160 -9.97 -8.63 -28.07
C ASP A 160 -8.47 -8.37 -28.03
N VAL A 161 -7.94 -7.62 -28.99
CA VAL A 161 -6.49 -7.47 -29.17
C VAL A 161 -6.10 -6.01 -28.99
N SER A 162 -5.12 -5.78 -28.14
CA SER A 162 -4.46 -4.48 -27.95
C SER A 162 -2.98 -4.62 -28.29
N ALA A 163 -2.46 -3.68 -29.08
CA ALA A 163 -1.06 -3.65 -29.47
C ALA A 163 -0.35 -2.48 -28.77
N ILE A 164 0.73 -2.78 -28.06
CA ILE A 164 1.62 -1.81 -27.43
C ILE A 164 2.88 -1.73 -28.28
N GLY A 165 3.03 -0.59 -28.93
CA GLY A 165 4.15 -0.29 -29.77
C GLY A 165 5.16 0.62 -29.06
N ILE A 166 6.44 0.26 -29.09
CA ILE A 166 7.49 0.99 -28.37
C ILE A 166 8.64 1.37 -29.31
N GLY A 167 8.92 2.68 -29.42
CA GLY A 167 10.03 3.20 -30.21
C GLY A 167 9.62 4.28 -31.21
N ASP A 168 10.34 4.34 -32.33
CA ASP A 168 10.18 5.32 -33.43
C ASP A 168 9.10 4.95 -34.45
N MET A 169 8.40 3.85 -34.23
CA MET A 169 7.33 3.31 -35.08
C MET A 169 6.12 4.22 -35.34
N PHE A 170 5.92 5.25 -34.52
CA PHE A 170 4.85 6.24 -34.76
C PHE A 170 5.30 7.36 -35.71
N ASP A 171 6.60 7.43 -35.99
CA ASP A 171 7.16 8.32 -37.01
C ASP A 171 7.09 7.67 -38.41
N GLN A 172 6.78 6.37 -38.50
CA GLN A 172 6.67 5.61 -39.75
C GLN A 172 5.25 5.09 -39.98
N ILE A 173 4.65 5.45 -41.12
CA ILE A 173 3.26 5.09 -41.45
C ILE A 173 3.08 3.56 -41.55
N GLU A 174 4.04 2.86 -42.17
CA GLU A 174 3.98 1.41 -42.37
C GLU A 174 3.98 0.63 -41.04
N GLU A 175 4.82 1.03 -40.07
CA GLU A 175 4.90 0.36 -38.76
C GLU A 175 3.60 0.59 -37.94
N ASN A 176 2.99 1.76 -38.06
CA ASN A 176 1.67 2.04 -37.50
C ASN A 176 0.56 1.18 -38.14
N GLU A 177 0.61 0.95 -39.46
CA GLU A 177 -0.35 0.06 -40.15
C GLU A 177 -0.23 -1.41 -39.69
N ILE A 178 0.99 -1.87 -39.38
CA ILE A 178 1.23 -3.20 -38.80
C ILE A 178 0.53 -3.32 -37.45
N LEU A 179 0.76 -2.37 -36.53
CA LEU A 179 0.13 -2.41 -35.21
C LEU A 179 -1.39 -2.31 -35.28
N ASN A 180 -1.92 -1.49 -36.19
CA ASN A 180 -3.36 -1.44 -36.44
C ASN A 180 -3.89 -2.77 -36.97
N SER A 181 -3.14 -3.49 -37.79
CA SER A 181 -3.51 -4.82 -38.28
C SER A 181 -3.56 -5.84 -37.14
N ILE A 182 -2.56 -5.82 -36.25
CA ILE A 182 -2.52 -6.66 -35.04
C ILE A 182 -3.71 -6.37 -34.13
N ALA A 183 -4.02 -5.09 -33.93
CA ALA A 183 -5.16 -4.62 -33.13
C ALA A 183 -6.52 -4.68 -33.86
N CYS A 184 -6.60 -5.44 -34.97
CA CYS A 184 -7.83 -5.69 -35.72
C CYS A 184 -8.53 -4.43 -36.24
N GLN A 185 -7.76 -3.38 -36.57
CA GLN A 185 -8.23 -2.09 -37.06
C GLN A 185 -9.25 -1.41 -36.13
N ARG A 186 -9.13 -1.67 -34.82
CA ARG A 186 -10.00 -1.08 -33.80
C ARG A 186 -9.39 0.20 -33.24
N ASP A 187 -10.15 1.29 -33.32
CA ASP A 187 -9.74 2.57 -32.75
C ASP A 187 -9.47 2.46 -31.24
N GLY A 188 -8.38 3.09 -30.79
CA GLY A 188 -7.99 3.12 -29.38
C GLY A 188 -7.35 1.83 -28.84
N ARG A 189 -7.10 0.83 -29.69
CA ARG A 189 -6.44 -0.44 -29.30
C ARG A 189 -4.94 -0.50 -29.57
N VAL A 190 -4.42 0.49 -30.30
CA VAL A 190 -2.98 0.69 -30.44
C VAL A 190 -2.52 1.73 -29.42
N LEU A 191 -1.54 1.36 -28.60
CA LEU A 191 -0.94 2.21 -27.58
C LEU A 191 0.53 2.44 -27.92
N GLY A 192 0.88 3.70 -28.14
CA GLY A 192 2.23 4.09 -28.52
C GLY A 192 3.07 4.66 -27.40
N MET A 193 4.33 4.25 -27.33
CA MET A 193 5.28 4.66 -26.29
C MET A 193 6.64 4.95 -26.91
N ARG A 194 7.39 5.90 -26.34
CA ARG A 194 8.74 6.23 -26.85
C ARG A 194 9.81 5.33 -26.26
N ARG A 195 9.62 4.84 -25.03
CA ARG A 195 10.62 4.08 -24.28
C ARG A 195 9.98 2.92 -23.55
N PHE A 196 10.70 1.80 -23.43
CA PHE A 196 10.27 0.65 -22.64
C PHE A 196 10.11 0.98 -21.14
N ALA A 197 10.82 2.00 -20.64
CA ALA A 197 10.67 2.46 -19.26
C ALA A 197 9.26 3.00 -18.97
N ASP A 198 8.55 3.49 -19.98
CA ASP A 198 7.21 4.03 -19.84
C ASP A 198 6.19 2.91 -19.55
N LEU A 199 6.49 1.65 -19.91
CA LEU A 199 5.64 0.48 -19.62
C LEU A 199 5.41 0.28 -18.12
N VAL A 200 6.41 0.62 -17.30
CA VAL A 200 6.34 0.42 -15.85
C VAL A 200 5.87 1.67 -15.10
N ALA A 201 5.47 2.73 -15.82
CA ALA A 201 4.91 3.93 -15.22
C ALA A 201 3.51 3.66 -14.64
N GLU A 202 3.24 4.20 -13.45
CA GLU A 202 1.98 3.97 -12.73
C GLU A 202 0.76 4.44 -13.54
N GLU A 203 0.84 5.61 -14.17
CA GLU A 203 -0.24 6.15 -15.01
C GLU A 203 -0.61 5.22 -16.18
N PHE A 204 0.38 4.56 -16.79
CA PHE A 204 0.14 3.63 -17.89
C PHE A 204 -0.48 2.33 -17.40
N ILE A 205 -0.01 1.82 -16.26
CA ILE A 205 -0.55 0.63 -15.62
C ILE A 205 -2.03 0.85 -15.23
N ASP A 206 -2.38 2.02 -14.68
CA ASP A 206 -3.77 2.35 -14.34
C ASP A 206 -4.67 2.41 -15.58
N LYS A 207 -4.14 2.96 -16.69
CA LYS A 207 -4.85 3.01 -17.97
C LYS A 207 -5.10 1.60 -18.52
N ILE A 208 -4.09 0.74 -18.56
CA ILE A 208 -4.25 -0.62 -19.09
C ILE A 208 -5.13 -1.47 -18.18
N GLU A 209 -5.08 -1.28 -16.86
CA GLU A 209 -5.98 -1.94 -15.90
C GLU A 209 -7.44 -1.64 -16.25
N THR A 210 -7.76 -0.37 -16.51
CA THR A 210 -9.11 0.07 -16.90
C THR A 210 -9.55 -0.52 -18.24
N VAL A 211 -8.64 -0.70 -19.20
CA VAL A 211 -8.94 -1.31 -20.51
C VAL A 211 -9.18 -2.82 -20.37
N LEU A 212 -8.39 -3.50 -19.54
CA LEU A 212 -8.49 -4.95 -19.34
C LEU A 212 -9.70 -5.32 -18.47
N CYS A 213 -10.09 -4.44 -17.54
CA CYS A 213 -11.16 -4.66 -16.58
C CYS A 213 -12.00 -3.39 -16.39
N PRO A 214 -12.91 -3.08 -17.34
CA PRO A 214 -13.66 -1.82 -17.33
C PRO A 214 -14.70 -1.73 -16.19
N ASP A 215 -15.30 -2.86 -15.82
CA ASP A 215 -16.34 -2.95 -14.79
C ASP A 215 -15.93 -3.89 -13.65
N PRO A 216 -14.91 -3.53 -12.83
CA PRO A 216 -14.47 -4.38 -11.74
C PRO A 216 -15.51 -4.42 -10.62
N VAL A 217 -15.82 -5.63 -10.15
CA VAL A 217 -16.57 -5.81 -8.91
C VAL A 217 -15.59 -5.76 -7.76
N VAL A 218 -15.71 -4.77 -6.90
CA VAL A 218 -14.90 -4.66 -5.69
C VAL A 218 -15.45 -5.64 -4.67
N VAL A 219 -14.76 -6.77 -4.49
CA VAL A 219 -15.11 -7.79 -3.50
C VAL A 219 -14.22 -7.59 -2.29
N CYS A 220 -14.80 -6.96 -1.27
CA CYS A 220 -14.20 -6.95 0.04
C CYS A 220 -14.52 -8.30 0.70
N PRO A 221 -13.55 -8.99 1.34
CA PRO A 221 -13.85 -10.20 2.08
C PRO A 221 -15.00 -9.92 3.06
N GLU A 222 -16.06 -10.73 2.99
CA GLU A 222 -17.03 -10.83 4.09
C GLU A 222 -16.34 -11.55 5.25
N LEU A 223 -15.41 -10.84 5.87
CA LEU A 223 -15.10 -11.12 7.26
C LEU A 223 -16.41 -10.79 7.98
N PRO A 224 -17.06 -11.75 8.68
CA PRO A 224 -17.99 -11.33 9.69
C PRO A 224 -17.20 -10.35 10.53
N CYS A 225 -17.70 -9.12 10.68
CA CYS A 225 -17.17 -8.25 11.70
C CYS A 225 -17.29 -9.07 12.97
N LYS A 226 -16.20 -9.73 13.39
CA LYS A 226 -16.04 -10.12 14.77
C LYS A 226 -16.11 -8.77 15.43
N SER A 227 -17.23 -8.51 16.07
CA SER A 227 -17.62 -7.24 16.67
C SER A 227 -16.66 -6.78 17.76
N GLU A 228 -15.54 -7.47 17.93
CA GLU A 228 -14.47 -7.20 18.84
C GLU A 228 -13.16 -7.52 18.12
N PRO A 229 -12.35 -6.51 17.73
CA PRO A 229 -10.93 -6.77 17.67
C PRO A 229 -10.52 -7.26 19.06
N ALA A 230 -9.68 -8.29 19.14
CA ALA A 230 -9.00 -8.64 20.38
C ALA A 230 -7.92 -7.58 20.67
N VAL A 231 -8.32 -6.31 20.76
CA VAL A 231 -7.55 -5.33 21.52
C VAL A 231 -7.79 -5.71 22.96
N ALA A 232 -6.73 -6.13 23.63
CA ALA A 232 -6.83 -6.47 25.03
C ALA A 232 -7.23 -5.20 25.76
N SER A 233 -8.47 -5.17 26.26
CA SER A 233 -9.03 -4.08 27.06
C SER A 233 -7.92 -3.47 27.93
N CYS A 234 -7.85 -2.14 28.06
CA CYS A 234 -7.05 -1.50 29.12
C CYS A 234 -7.49 -1.89 30.55
N VAL A 235 -8.42 -2.82 30.66
CA VAL A 235 -8.86 -3.52 31.86
C VAL A 235 -8.29 -4.93 31.85
N GLN A 236 -7.80 -5.39 32.99
CA GLN A 236 -7.16 -6.70 33.20
C GLN A 236 -5.73 -6.84 32.66
N ARG A 237 -5.09 -5.75 32.20
CA ARG A 237 -3.65 -5.69 31.94
C ARG A 237 -3.07 -4.31 32.31
N PRO A 238 -1.80 -4.20 32.67
CA PRO A 238 -1.22 -2.92 33.02
C PRO A 238 -0.75 -2.19 31.76
N VAL A 239 -1.20 -0.95 31.57
CA VAL A 239 -0.81 -0.08 30.44
C VAL A 239 -0.33 1.27 30.97
N ASP A 240 0.89 1.68 30.62
CA ASP A 240 1.42 3.00 30.95
C ASP A 240 1.43 3.87 29.67
N ILE A 241 0.53 4.85 29.61
CA ILE A 241 0.35 5.73 28.45
C ILE A 241 1.14 7.02 28.66
N VAL A 242 2.03 7.34 27.75
CA VAL A 242 2.84 8.56 27.76
C VAL A 242 2.45 9.42 26.56
N PHE A 243 1.76 10.52 26.83
CA PHE A 243 1.45 11.51 25.80
C PHE A 243 2.63 12.46 25.60
N LEU A 244 3.01 12.65 24.34
CA LEU A 244 3.94 13.68 23.89
C LEU A 244 3.15 14.71 23.09
N LEU A 245 2.98 15.88 23.67
CA LEU A 245 2.21 16.99 23.10
C LEU A 245 3.15 18.01 22.48
N ASP A 246 2.97 18.26 21.19
CA ASP A 246 3.72 19.27 20.46
C ASP A 246 3.36 20.68 20.97
N GLY A 247 4.38 21.41 21.41
CA GLY A 247 4.29 22.80 21.90
C GLY A 247 4.70 23.83 20.86
N SER A 248 4.81 23.44 19.58
CA SER A 248 5.35 24.32 18.55
C SER A 248 4.43 25.46 18.13
N GLU A 249 5.00 26.55 17.62
CA GLU A 249 4.30 27.70 17.04
C GLU A 249 3.25 27.25 15.99
N ARG A 250 3.61 26.27 15.15
CA ARG A 250 2.74 25.75 14.09
C ARG A 250 1.47 25.10 14.61
N MET A 251 1.54 24.46 15.77
CA MET A 251 0.35 23.91 16.41
C MET A 251 -0.63 25.02 16.78
N GLY A 252 -0.15 26.12 17.38
CA GLY A 252 -0.98 27.24 17.81
C GLY A 252 -1.78 26.98 19.09
N LEU A 253 -2.09 28.06 19.80
CA LEU A 253 -2.71 28.00 21.14
C LEU A 253 -4.07 27.27 21.18
N GLU A 254 -4.92 27.48 20.18
CA GLU A 254 -6.27 26.89 20.14
C GLU A 254 -6.24 25.38 19.87
N ASN A 255 -5.43 24.92 18.92
CA ASN A 255 -5.24 23.50 18.67
C ASN A 255 -4.58 22.80 19.85
N HIS A 256 -3.62 23.47 20.50
CA HIS A 256 -3.04 22.98 21.75
C HIS A 256 -4.10 22.83 22.86
N ARG A 257 -5.03 23.77 22.99
CA ARG A 257 -6.18 23.65 23.91
C ARG A 257 -7.04 22.42 23.58
N GLN A 258 -7.35 22.17 22.31
CA GLN A 258 -8.14 21.02 21.87
C GLN A 258 -7.42 19.68 22.13
N ALA A 259 -6.09 19.64 21.93
CA ALA A 259 -5.30 18.47 22.27
C ALA A 259 -5.30 18.16 23.78
N LYS A 260 -5.26 19.19 24.63
CA LYS A 260 -5.39 19.01 26.09
C LYS A 260 -6.76 18.45 26.49
N GLU A 261 -7.84 18.99 25.91
CA GLU A 261 -9.20 18.48 26.13
C GLU A 261 -9.32 17.01 25.71
N PHE A 262 -8.73 16.65 24.57
CA PHE A 262 -8.67 15.27 24.11
C PHE A 262 -7.98 14.33 25.12
N ILE A 263 -6.80 14.71 25.62
CA ILE A 263 -6.07 13.92 26.62
C ILE A 263 -6.89 13.78 27.90
N GLU A 264 -7.57 14.85 28.35
CA GLU A 264 -8.45 14.80 29.52
C GLU A 264 -9.59 13.81 29.32
N ASN A 265 -10.25 13.86 28.15
CA ASN A 265 -11.33 12.95 27.80
C ASN A 265 -10.87 11.49 27.76
N VAL A 266 -9.66 11.23 27.23
CA VAL A 266 -9.07 9.88 27.25
C VAL A 266 -8.86 9.43 28.69
N ALA A 267 -8.24 10.26 29.53
CA ALA A 267 -8.01 9.94 30.94
C ALA A 267 -9.30 9.66 31.72
N ARG A 268 -10.38 10.39 31.43
CA ARG A 268 -11.71 10.17 32.03
C ARG A 268 -12.37 8.86 31.59
N ARG A 269 -12.09 8.40 30.36
CA ARG A 269 -12.68 7.16 29.81
C ARG A 269 -11.89 5.91 30.21
N LEU A 270 -10.59 6.04 30.45
CA LEU A 270 -9.74 4.95 30.91
C LEU A 270 -10.14 4.45 32.30
N THR A 271 -10.05 3.15 32.51
CA THR A 271 -10.02 2.60 33.88
C THR A 271 -8.61 2.79 34.43
N LEU A 272 -8.42 3.86 35.22
CA LEU A 272 -7.14 4.18 35.81
C LEU A 272 -6.79 3.21 36.95
N ALA A 273 -5.50 3.02 37.19
CA ALA A 273 -4.97 2.17 38.24
C ALA A 273 -5.40 2.60 39.64
N ASN A 274 -5.51 1.64 40.57
CA ASN A 274 -5.80 1.93 41.97
C ASN A 274 -4.53 2.26 42.78
N GLY A 275 -3.36 2.18 42.14
CA GLY A 275 -2.08 2.49 42.76
C GLY A 275 -0.91 2.29 41.79
N PRO A 276 0.33 2.62 42.21
CA PRO A 276 1.50 2.56 41.35
C PRO A 276 1.87 1.16 40.84
N SER A 277 1.45 0.11 41.55
CA SER A 277 1.77 -1.29 41.27
C SER A 277 0.54 -2.10 40.81
N ASP A 278 -0.57 -1.46 40.44
CA ASP A 278 -1.74 -2.15 39.89
C ASP A 278 -1.32 -2.90 38.61
N GLU A 279 -1.71 -4.16 38.45
CA GLU A 279 -1.36 -4.98 37.28
C GLU A 279 -2.49 -5.08 36.26
N LYS A 280 -3.58 -4.33 36.43
CA LYS A 280 -4.82 -4.52 35.65
C LYS A 280 -5.32 -3.29 34.90
N ASN A 281 -4.78 -2.10 35.18
CA ASN A 281 -5.38 -0.85 34.76
C ASN A 281 -4.35 0.17 34.25
N ALA A 282 -4.81 1.27 33.66
CA ALA A 282 -3.94 2.25 33.00
C ALA A 282 -3.33 3.31 33.95
N ARG A 283 -2.15 3.83 33.60
CA ARG A 283 -1.60 5.09 34.15
C ARG A 283 -1.29 6.03 32.99
N VAL A 284 -1.35 7.34 33.23
CA VAL A 284 -1.15 8.35 32.20
C VAL A 284 -0.07 9.34 32.62
N ALA A 285 0.78 9.73 31.68
CA ALA A 285 1.75 10.82 31.81
C ALA A 285 1.61 11.79 30.63
N LEU A 286 2.02 13.04 30.84
CA LEU A 286 2.10 14.05 29.78
C LEU A 286 3.45 14.75 29.80
N LEU A 287 4.09 14.76 28.64
CA LEU A 287 5.23 15.58 28.32
C LEU A 287 4.84 16.53 27.18
N GLN A 288 5.03 17.83 27.38
CA GLN A 288 4.96 18.81 26.31
C GLN A 288 6.38 19.07 25.80
N TYR A 289 6.56 19.15 24.49
CA TYR A 289 7.88 19.34 23.88
C TYR A 289 7.93 20.54 22.95
N GLY A 290 9.06 21.22 22.96
CA GLY A 290 9.39 22.30 22.05
C GLY A 290 10.75 22.06 21.39
N SER A 291 11.66 23.03 21.57
CA SER A 291 13.03 22.97 21.08
C SER A 291 13.82 21.82 21.73
N PRO A 292 15.01 21.45 21.20
CA PRO A 292 15.81 20.34 21.75
C PRO A 292 16.11 20.46 23.26
N THR A 293 16.08 21.68 23.81
CA THR A 293 16.31 21.96 25.24
C THR A 293 15.03 22.25 26.04
N GLU A 294 13.88 22.37 25.39
CA GLU A 294 12.61 22.74 26.03
C GLU A 294 11.67 21.53 26.06
N GLN A 295 11.86 20.70 27.07
CA GLN A 295 11.11 19.48 27.30
C GLN A 295 10.50 19.56 28.69
N ARG A 296 9.16 19.55 28.80
CA ARG A 296 8.47 19.75 30.09
C ARG A 296 7.56 18.58 30.40
N VAL A 297 7.86 17.88 31.48
CA VAL A 297 6.92 16.92 32.08
C VAL A 297 5.84 17.71 32.81
N GLU A 298 4.63 17.72 32.27
CA GLU A 298 3.49 18.41 32.89
C GLU A 298 2.92 17.60 34.05
N PHE A 299 2.94 16.28 33.92
CA PHE A 299 2.74 15.36 35.04
C PHE A 299 3.38 13.99 34.75
N PRO A 300 3.99 13.35 35.76
CA PRO A 300 4.53 11.99 35.63
C PRO A 300 3.41 10.94 35.58
N LEU A 301 3.76 9.67 35.36
CA LEU A 301 2.80 8.56 35.36
C LEU A 301 1.95 8.55 36.64
N THR A 302 0.67 8.87 36.47
CA THR A 302 -0.30 8.95 37.56
C THR A 302 -1.59 8.24 37.19
N HIS A 303 -2.37 7.93 38.21
CA HIS A 303 -3.71 7.34 38.11
C HIS A 303 -4.78 8.23 38.76
N ASN A 304 -4.37 9.39 39.28
CA ASN A 304 -5.27 10.32 39.94
C ASN A 304 -5.86 11.30 38.93
N LEU A 305 -7.15 11.14 38.63
CA LEU A 305 -7.85 11.96 37.65
C LEU A 305 -7.87 13.45 38.02
N THR A 306 -7.92 13.79 39.31
CA THR A 306 -7.87 15.19 39.78
C THR A 306 -6.52 15.81 39.45
N VAL A 307 -5.42 15.09 39.70
CA VAL A 307 -4.07 15.57 39.34
C VAL A 307 -3.95 15.75 37.82
N ILE A 308 -4.48 14.83 37.03
CA ILE A 308 -4.46 14.93 35.56
C ILE A 308 -5.22 16.18 35.10
N ALA A 309 -6.46 16.38 35.58
CA ALA A 309 -7.29 17.51 35.19
C ALA A 309 -6.70 18.86 35.62
N ASP A 310 -6.23 18.97 36.87
CA ASP A 310 -5.62 20.20 37.40
C ASP A 310 -4.33 20.53 36.67
N SER A 311 -3.47 19.54 36.40
CA SER A 311 -2.26 19.73 35.62
C SER A 311 -2.57 20.17 34.19
N LEU A 312 -3.52 19.52 33.49
CA LEU A 312 -3.94 19.88 32.12
C LEU A 312 -4.48 21.32 32.03
N ALA A 313 -5.24 21.75 33.03
CA ALA A 313 -5.72 23.13 33.13
C ALA A 313 -4.54 24.13 33.28
N ALA A 314 -3.49 23.75 34.01
CA ALA A 314 -2.32 24.59 34.27
C ALA A 314 -1.26 24.58 33.15
N VAL A 315 -1.31 23.63 32.20
CA VAL A 315 -0.35 23.53 31.08
C VAL A 315 -0.39 24.82 30.25
N LYS A 316 0.77 25.47 30.17
CA LYS A 316 1.00 26.65 29.33
C LYS A 316 1.55 26.20 27.99
N TYR A 317 1.01 26.78 26.91
CA TYR A 317 1.52 26.59 25.56
C TYR A 317 2.94 27.17 25.45
N MET A 318 3.86 26.41 24.84
CA MET A 318 5.29 26.76 24.76
C MET A 318 5.60 27.81 23.71
N ASP A 319 4.91 27.79 22.55
CA ASP A 319 5.20 28.67 21.41
C ASP A 319 6.67 28.57 20.94
N SER A 320 7.12 27.33 20.68
CA SER A 320 8.52 26.98 20.42
C SER A 320 8.69 26.32 19.03
N SER A 321 9.91 25.86 18.68
CA SER A 321 10.12 24.88 17.60
C SER A 321 9.67 23.47 18.01
N SER A 322 9.66 22.51 17.07
CA SER A 322 9.31 21.10 17.31
C SER A 322 10.55 20.19 17.16
N ALA A 323 11.00 19.58 18.26
CA ALA A 323 12.11 18.63 18.29
C ALA A 323 11.69 17.27 18.90
N LEU A 324 11.02 16.45 18.10
CA LEU A 324 10.48 15.16 18.51
C LEU A 324 11.56 14.15 18.97
N GLY A 325 12.73 14.12 18.33
CA GLY A 325 13.82 13.21 18.69
C GLY A 325 14.28 13.38 20.14
N SER A 326 14.63 14.63 20.52
CA SER A 326 15.02 14.98 21.89
C SER A 326 13.87 14.75 22.89
N ALA A 327 12.63 14.98 22.48
CA ALA A 327 11.45 14.72 23.30
C ALA A 327 11.27 13.24 23.66
N ILE A 328 11.44 12.33 22.69
CA ILE A 328 11.38 10.88 22.92
C ILE A 328 12.45 10.46 23.91
N ILE A 329 13.70 10.93 23.73
CA ILE A 329 14.81 10.63 24.64
C ILE A 329 14.49 11.11 26.06
N HIS A 330 13.98 12.34 26.19
CA HIS A 330 13.61 12.91 27.47
C HIS A 330 12.46 12.15 28.15
N ALA A 331 11.45 11.75 27.39
CA ALA A 331 10.33 10.94 27.88
C ALA A 331 10.82 9.58 28.41
N VAL A 332 11.66 8.88 27.65
CA VAL A 332 12.23 7.59 28.08
C VAL A 332 13.05 7.75 29.37
N ASN A 333 13.90 8.77 29.47
CA ASN A 333 14.79 8.97 30.62
C ASN A 333 14.10 9.48 31.89
N ASN A 334 12.94 10.13 31.79
CA ASN A 334 12.27 10.74 32.96
C ASN A 334 10.95 10.06 33.34
N LEU A 335 10.23 9.49 32.37
CA LEU A 335 8.90 8.90 32.59
C LEU A 335 8.93 7.37 32.57
N VAL A 336 9.91 6.75 31.91
CA VAL A 336 10.00 5.29 31.79
C VAL A 336 11.17 4.72 32.60
N LEU A 337 12.36 5.31 32.49
CA LEU A 337 13.63 4.84 33.06
C LEU A 337 14.33 5.98 33.83
N SER A 338 13.77 6.42 34.96
CA SER A 338 14.39 7.47 35.78
C SER A 338 15.61 6.95 36.54
N GLN A 339 16.78 7.55 36.35
CA GLN A 339 18.02 7.26 37.08
C GLN A 339 18.40 5.75 37.13
N ARG A 340 18.12 5.01 36.05
CA ARG A 340 18.32 3.55 35.89
C ARG A 340 17.30 2.64 36.58
N ASP A 341 16.32 3.20 37.29
CA ASP A 341 15.17 2.46 37.79
C ASP A 341 13.95 2.64 36.86
N ARG A 342 13.27 1.54 36.55
CA ARG A 342 12.08 1.56 35.69
C ARG A 342 10.91 2.16 36.50
N VAL A 343 10.46 3.35 36.12
CA VAL A 343 9.28 4.05 36.66
C VAL A 343 8.00 3.48 36.06
N ALA A 344 8.07 3.10 34.78
CA ALA A 344 7.04 2.29 34.15
C ALA A 344 6.98 0.91 34.82
N ARG A 345 5.78 0.33 34.92
CA ARG A 345 5.59 -1.01 35.49
C ARG A 345 6.31 -2.03 34.60
N ARG A 346 7.05 -2.97 35.20
CA ARG A 346 7.88 -3.94 34.45
C ARG A 346 7.07 -4.81 33.48
N ASN A 347 5.85 -5.18 33.86
CA ASN A 347 4.94 -6.00 33.07
C ASN A 347 3.92 -5.18 32.28
N ALA A 348 4.04 -3.84 32.27
CA ALA A 348 3.13 -2.97 31.54
C ALA A 348 3.61 -2.72 30.12
N GLU A 349 2.65 -2.70 29.21
CA GLU A 349 2.83 -2.12 27.89
C GLU A 349 3.01 -0.61 28.03
N VAL A 350 4.06 -0.06 27.43
CA VAL A 350 4.33 1.38 27.44
C VAL A 350 3.88 1.96 26.11
N ALA A 351 2.73 2.63 26.11
CA ALA A 351 2.15 3.23 24.91
C ALA A 351 2.60 4.69 24.78
N PHE A 352 3.35 5.01 23.73
CA PHE A 352 3.75 6.38 23.40
C PHE A 352 2.74 6.97 22.44
N VAL A 353 2.07 8.06 22.83
CA VAL A 353 1.10 8.76 21.99
C VAL A 353 1.64 10.13 21.63
N PHE A 354 1.98 10.33 20.36
CA PHE A 354 2.47 11.59 19.84
C PHE A 354 1.30 12.41 19.28
N ILE A 355 1.14 13.66 19.71
CA ILE A 355 0.15 14.59 19.15
C ILE A 355 0.92 15.75 18.54
N THR A 356 0.92 15.83 17.20
CA THR A 356 1.72 16.78 16.43
C THR A 356 0.96 17.27 15.20
N ASP A 357 1.38 18.41 14.65
CA ASP A 357 0.90 18.89 13.36
C ASP A 357 1.54 18.14 12.17
N GLY A 358 2.51 17.28 12.44
CA GLY A 358 3.17 16.40 11.47
C GLY A 358 4.44 16.98 10.86
N ILE A 359 4.90 18.16 11.27
CA ILE A 359 6.20 18.70 10.85
C ILE A 359 7.09 18.95 12.06
N THR A 360 8.17 18.19 12.16
CA THR A 360 9.14 18.31 13.25
C THR A 360 10.56 18.20 12.72
N SER A 361 11.52 18.77 13.45
CA SER A 361 12.94 18.52 13.18
C SER A 361 13.23 17.01 13.23
N SER A 362 14.00 16.53 12.25
CA SER A 362 14.52 15.16 12.18
C SER A 362 15.79 14.97 13.02
N GLU A 363 16.27 16.01 13.69
CA GLU A 363 17.45 15.96 14.55
C GLU A 363 17.24 14.98 15.72
N GLN A 364 18.23 14.11 15.96
CA GLN A 364 18.18 13.04 16.97
C GLN A 364 17.00 12.07 16.87
N LEU A 365 16.21 12.09 15.78
CA LEU A 365 15.01 11.26 15.65
C LEU A 365 15.34 9.77 15.72
N GLU A 366 16.37 9.32 15.00
CA GLU A 366 16.82 7.93 15.02
C GLU A 366 17.29 7.47 16.40
N GLU A 367 17.96 8.35 17.14
CA GLU A 367 18.40 8.09 18.51
C GLU A 367 17.20 7.96 19.46
N GLY A 368 16.23 8.86 19.34
CA GLY A 368 14.97 8.82 20.09
C GLY A 368 14.15 7.57 19.81
N VAL A 369 13.92 7.24 18.53
CA VAL A 369 13.22 6.02 18.11
C VAL A 369 13.93 4.77 18.64
N SER A 370 15.27 4.74 18.59
CA SER A 370 16.06 3.66 19.17
C SER A 370 15.90 3.57 20.69
N ALA A 371 15.84 4.70 21.40
CA ALA A 371 15.60 4.74 22.85
C ALA A 371 14.21 4.22 23.22
N MET A 372 13.18 4.60 22.47
CA MET A 372 11.82 4.10 22.62
C MET A 372 11.73 2.59 22.38
N ARG A 373 12.38 2.08 21.31
CA ARG A 373 12.45 0.64 21.04
C ARG A 373 13.12 -0.14 22.17
N ARG A 374 14.23 0.37 22.71
CA ARG A 374 14.92 -0.24 23.87
C ARG A 374 14.05 -0.26 25.13
N ALA A 375 13.11 0.67 25.24
CA ALA A 375 12.14 0.72 26.33
C ALA A 375 10.89 -0.13 26.07
N GLU A 376 10.85 -0.90 24.98
CA GLU A 376 9.70 -1.70 24.54
C GLU A 376 8.43 -0.84 24.35
N GLY A 377 8.62 0.41 23.91
CA GLY A 377 7.53 1.34 23.67
C GLY A 377 6.74 1.03 22.40
N VAL A 378 5.41 1.06 22.49
CA VAL A 378 4.48 0.96 21.36
C VAL A 378 4.07 2.37 20.93
N PRO A 379 4.45 2.84 19.73
CA PRO A 379 4.12 4.18 19.29
C PRO A 379 2.76 4.27 18.64
N THR A 380 2.08 5.39 18.86
CA THR A 380 0.86 5.82 18.18
C THR A 380 1.01 7.29 17.86
N VAL A 381 0.78 7.67 16.60
CA VAL A 381 0.95 9.05 16.15
C VAL A 381 -0.42 9.62 15.82
N ILE A 382 -0.75 10.76 16.38
CA ILE A 382 -1.86 11.60 15.96
C ILE A 382 -1.28 12.80 15.22
N ALA A 383 -1.42 12.80 13.90
CA ALA A 383 -0.95 13.85 13.01
C ALA A 383 -2.14 14.67 12.50
N MET A 384 -2.14 15.96 12.80
CA MET A 384 -3.25 16.88 12.52
C MET A 384 -2.81 18.03 11.64
N GLY A 385 -3.25 18.03 10.38
CA GLY A 385 -2.89 19.03 9.38
C GLY A 385 -2.85 18.42 7.98
N THR A 386 -2.75 19.27 6.97
CA THR A 386 -2.65 18.86 5.56
C THR A 386 -1.20 18.68 5.09
N ASP A 387 -0.26 19.40 5.70
CA ASP A 387 1.17 19.31 5.41
C ASP A 387 1.85 18.50 6.51
N THR A 388 2.11 17.22 6.25
CA THR A 388 2.79 16.31 7.17
C THR A 388 4.02 15.68 6.52
N ASP A 389 5.11 15.53 7.26
CA ASP A 389 6.31 14.82 6.81
C ASP A 389 6.13 13.30 6.97
N GLU A 390 5.70 12.66 5.89
CA GLU A 390 5.43 11.21 5.87
C GLU A 390 6.67 10.36 6.19
N GLU A 391 7.88 10.83 5.90
CA GLU A 391 9.10 10.09 6.25
C GLU A 391 9.29 10.06 7.77
N VAL A 392 9.12 11.22 8.42
CA VAL A 392 9.20 11.36 9.87
C VAL A 392 8.09 10.56 10.56
N LEU A 393 6.84 10.69 10.11
CA LEU A 393 5.72 9.96 10.70
C LEU A 393 5.92 8.44 10.61
N ARG A 394 6.36 7.94 9.45
CA ARG A 394 6.67 6.52 9.26
C ARG A 394 7.79 6.04 10.19
N LYS A 395 8.84 6.84 10.38
CA LYS A 395 9.95 6.50 11.30
C LYS A 395 9.48 6.40 12.75
N VAL A 396 8.69 7.37 13.21
CA VAL A 396 8.15 7.42 14.59
C VAL A 396 7.20 6.24 14.83
N ALA A 397 6.36 5.92 13.85
CA ALA A 397 5.47 4.76 13.90
C ALA A 397 6.18 3.41 13.67
N LEU A 398 7.52 3.39 13.61
CA LEU A 398 8.35 2.21 13.38
C LEU A 398 8.03 1.45 12.08
N GLY A 399 7.49 2.13 11.08
CA GLY A 399 7.04 1.56 9.82
C GLY A 399 5.58 1.10 9.80
N ASP A 400 4.89 1.09 10.95
CA ASP A 400 3.47 0.74 11.01
C ASP A 400 2.58 1.94 10.70
N MET A 401 2.14 2.02 9.45
CA MET A 401 1.28 3.11 8.99
C MET A 401 -0.11 3.10 9.63
N THR A 402 -0.54 1.97 10.23
CA THR A 402 -1.84 1.85 10.91
C THR A 402 -1.86 2.52 12.29
N ALA A 403 -0.69 2.69 12.90
CA ALA A 403 -0.51 3.43 14.14
C ALA A 403 -0.57 4.96 13.97
N ILE A 404 -0.78 5.45 12.73
CA ILE A 404 -0.84 6.88 12.40
C ILE A 404 -2.29 7.33 12.16
N PHE A 405 -2.81 8.08 13.12
CA PHE A 405 -4.11 8.73 13.09
C PHE A 405 -4.01 10.09 12.43
N ARG A 406 -4.47 10.17 11.18
CA ARG A 406 -4.49 11.42 10.41
C ARG A 406 -5.77 12.21 10.64
N GLY A 407 -5.64 13.52 10.61
CA GLY A 407 -6.77 14.42 10.52
C GLY A 407 -6.47 15.76 9.84
N SER A 408 -7.49 16.38 9.25
CA SER A 408 -7.42 17.71 8.63
C SER A 408 -7.07 18.82 9.63
N ASP A 409 -7.61 18.71 10.85
CA ASP A 409 -7.49 19.73 11.89
C ASP A 409 -7.80 19.13 13.27
N TYR A 410 -7.44 19.88 14.32
CA TYR A 410 -7.60 19.45 15.71
C TYR A 410 -9.05 19.40 16.18
N SER A 411 -10.01 20.01 15.46
CA SER A 411 -11.43 19.89 15.82
C SER A 411 -11.92 18.45 15.69
N MET A 412 -11.23 17.65 14.89
CA MET A 412 -11.50 16.23 14.75
C MET A 412 -11.20 15.41 16.00
N LEU A 413 -10.30 15.86 16.88
CA LEU A 413 -10.06 15.21 18.17
C LEU A 413 -11.34 15.15 19.02
N ASN A 414 -12.19 16.18 18.89
CA ASN A 414 -13.46 16.28 19.60
C ASN A 414 -14.60 15.48 18.93
N LYS A 415 -14.37 14.92 17.73
CA LYS A 415 -15.38 14.10 17.05
C LYS A 415 -15.47 12.73 17.74
N PRO A 416 -16.67 12.28 18.16
CA PRO A 416 -16.84 10.99 18.83
C PRO A 416 -16.27 9.82 18.03
N ALA A 417 -16.38 9.84 16.70
CA ALA A 417 -15.85 8.80 15.83
C ALA A 417 -14.31 8.68 15.90
N PHE A 418 -13.59 9.82 15.94
CA PHE A 418 -12.14 9.81 16.07
C PHE A 418 -11.72 9.34 17.46
N PHE A 419 -12.35 9.89 18.50
CA PHE A 419 -12.08 9.53 19.89
C PHE A 419 -12.29 8.04 20.14
N GLU A 420 -13.42 7.47 19.70
CA GLU A 420 -13.71 6.04 19.85
C GLU A 420 -12.73 5.17 19.07
N ARG A 421 -12.32 5.59 17.86
CA ARG A 421 -11.32 4.87 17.07
C ARG A 421 -9.97 4.83 17.77
N PHE A 422 -9.51 5.98 18.28
CA PHE A 422 -8.26 6.08 19.03
C PHE A 422 -8.31 5.30 20.34
N PHE A 423 -9.40 5.44 21.10
CA PHE A 423 -9.56 4.76 22.38
C PHE A 423 -9.51 3.23 22.20
N ARG A 424 -10.17 2.69 21.16
CA ARG A 424 -10.12 1.27 20.81
C ARG A 424 -8.76 0.79 20.34
N TRP A 425 -7.94 1.67 19.77
CA TRP A 425 -6.58 1.29 19.36
C TRP A 425 -5.68 1.09 20.57
N ILE A 426 -5.82 1.94 21.58
CA ILE A 426 -5.03 1.83 22.82
C ILE A 426 -5.59 0.76 23.78
N CYS A 427 -6.90 0.46 23.74
CA CYS A 427 -7.60 -0.33 24.75
C CYS A 427 -8.51 -1.47 24.26
#